data_AF-A0A208Y909-F1
#
_entry.id   AF-A0A208Y909-F1
#
_cell.length_a   1.000
_cell.length_b   1.000
_cell.length_c   1.000
_cell.angle_alpha   90.00
_cell.angle_beta   90.00
_cell.angle_gamma   90.00
#
_symmetry.space_group_name_H-M   'P 1'
#
loop_
_entity.id
_entity.type
_entity.pdbx_description
1 polymer ?
#
loop_
_entity_poly.entity_id
_entity_poly.type
_entity_poly.pdbx_seq_one_letter_code
_entity_poly.pdbx_strand_id
1 'polypeptide(L)'
;MDDLSVSVVPKERAGMATGIFSTMRLAGEAVALAAAAALLLALMQSGLAQALHDPRAMASIPAIANDMAAGALEQASTQLGEGGKTLLVSIYAGAFRVMLLVLAALTVAGALAAWLLLRPARSAEARGSAAGRACT
;
A
#
# COMPACT_ATOMS: atom_id res chain seq x y z
N MET A 1 20.46 -0.32 -2.62
CA MET A 1 19.81 -0.95 -3.79
C MET A 1 20.43 -0.45 -5.10
N ASP A 2 21.60 0.19 -5.03
CA ASP A 2 22.11 1.09 -6.08
C ASP A 2 23.27 0.47 -6.86
N ASP A 3 23.77 -0.66 -6.39
CA ASP A 3 25.00 -1.30 -6.86
C ASP A 3 24.80 -2.08 -8.18
N LEU A 4 23.57 -2.53 -8.48
CA LEU A 4 23.24 -3.23 -9.72
C LEU A 4 22.95 -2.29 -10.90
N SER A 5 22.38 -1.10 -10.65
CA SER A 5 22.03 -0.11 -11.70
C SER A 5 23.23 0.71 -12.20
N VAL A 6 24.32 0.76 -11.44
CA VAL A 6 25.56 1.48 -11.83
C VAL A 6 26.48 0.59 -12.70
N SER A 7 26.24 -0.72 -12.75
CA SER A 7 27.10 -1.67 -13.48
C SER A 7 26.79 -1.81 -14.98
N VAL A 8 25.66 -1.28 -15.47
CA VAL A 8 25.16 -1.49 -16.84
C VAL A 8 24.91 -0.21 -17.63
N VAL A 9 25.29 0.97 -17.12
CA VAL A 9 25.06 2.25 -17.79
C VAL A 9 26.35 3.09 -17.83
N PRO A 10 26.73 3.70 -18.97
CA PRO A 10 27.83 4.65 -19.05
C PRO A 10 27.69 5.77 -18.02
N LYS A 11 28.79 6.13 -17.34
CA LYS A 11 28.81 7.03 -16.17
C LYS A 11 28.23 8.42 -16.47
N GLU A 12 28.21 8.82 -17.75
CA GLU A 12 27.69 10.11 -18.19
C GLU A 12 26.15 10.21 -18.12
N ARG A 13 25.42 9.10 -18.00
CA ARG A 13 23.93 9.07 -17.93
C ARG A 13 23.35 8.38 -16.71
N ALA A 14 24.19 7.78 -15.86
CA ALA A 14 23.76 7.07 -14.65
C ALA A 14 22.90 7.95 -13.74
N GLY A 15 23.27 9.23 -13.55
CA GLY A 15 22.53 10.17 -12.71
C GLY A 15 21.13 10.53 -13.21
N MET A 16 20.89 10.51 -14.53
CA MET A 16 19.57 10.80 -15.09
C MET A 16 18.61 9.60 -14.91
N ALA A 17 19.13 8.37 -15.00
CA ALA A 17 18.35 7.15 -14.76
C ALA A 17 17.96 6.98 -13.28
N THR A 18 18.88 7.17 -12.33
CA THR A 18 18.57 7.13 -10.89
C THR A 18 17.57 8.20 -10.48
N GLY A 19 17.59 9.38 -11.12
CA GLY A 19 16.60 10.43 -10.90
C GLY A 19 15.17 9.97 -11.22
N ILE A 20 14.95 9.33 -12.37
CA ILE A 20 13.62 8.85 -12.80
C ILE A 20 13.13 7.72 -11.88
N PHE A 21 14.00 6.79 -11.47
CA PHE A 21 13.59 5.72 -10.57
C PHE A 21 13.23 6.23 -9.17
N SER A 22 13.98 7.21 -8.66
CA SER A 22 13.74 7.78 -7.34
C SER A 22 12.42 8.56 -7.29
N THR A 23 12.09 9.32 -8.33
CA THR A 23 10.83 10.05 -8.41
C THR A 23 9.63 9.11 -8.57
N MET A 24 9.73 8.08 -9.42
CA MET A 24 8.67 7.08 -9.55
C MET A 24 8.43 6.32 -8.24
N ARG A 25 9.51 5.99 -7.53
CA ARG A 25 9.39 5.33 -6.22
C ARG A 25 8.68 6.22 -5.21
N LEU A 26 9.10 7.48 -5.06
CA LEU A 26 8.48 8.40 -4.11
C LEU A 26 7.00 8.67 -4.46
N ALA A 27 6.69 8.84 -5.76
CA ALA A 27 5.32 8.97 -6.23
C ALA A 27 4.49 7.72 -5.89
N GLY A 28 5.06 6.52 -6.06
CA GLY A 28 4.43 5.27 -5.67
C GLY A 28 4.15 5.17 -4.17
N GLU A 29 5.11 5.55 -3.32
CA GLU A 29 4.95 5.59 -1.87
C GLU A 29 3.83 6.57 -1.45
N ALA A 30 3.75 7.75 -2.06
CA ALA A 30 2.70 8.72 -1.79
C ALA A 30 1.30 8.23 -2.21
N VAL A 31 1.18 7.65 -3.40
CA VAL A 31 -0.08 7.07 -3.90
C VAL A 31 -0.53 5.92 -3.00
N ALA A 32 0.41 5.08 -2.53
CA ALA A 32 0.10 3.97 -1.62
C ALA A 32 -0.47 4.46 -0.28
N LEU A 33 0.11 5.51 0.31
CA LEU A 33 -0.41 6.10 1.56
C LEU A 33 -1.81 6.71 1.36
N ALA A 34 -2.03 7.43 0.26
CA ALA A 34 -3.33 8.01 -0.06
C ALA A 34 -4.40 6.93 -0.25
N ALA A 35 -4.08 5.87 -0.99
CA ALA A 35 -4.97 4.74 -1.22
C ALA A 35 -5.28 3.98 0.08
N ALA A 36 -4.28 3.76 0.94
CA ALA A 36 -4.47 3.10 2.24
C ALA A 36 -5.37 3.91 3.18
N ALA A 37 -5.17 5.24 3.24
CA ALA A 37 -6.02 6.12 4.03
C ALA A 37 -7.48 6.14 3.53
N ALA A 38 -7.68 6.23 2.21
CA ALA A 38 -9.00 6.17 1.60
C ALA A 38 -9.71 4.82 1.86
N LEU A 39 -8.97 3.71 1.75
CA LEU A 39 -9.49 2.38 2.04
C LEU A 39 -9.91 2.25 3.51
N LEU A 40 -9.07 2.69 4.44
CA LEU A 40 -9.38 2.64 5.87
C LEU A 40 -10.64 3.47 6.20
N LEU A 41 -10.75 4.67 5.63
CA LEU A 41 -11.92 5.53 5.80
C LEU A 41 -13.20 4.86 5.28
N ALA A 42 -13.15 4.25 4.09
CA ALA A 42 -14.28 3.52 3.52
C ALA A 42 -14.69 2.32 4.38
N LEU A 43 -13.71 1.56 4.90
CA LEU A 43 -13.97 0.43 5.80
C LEU A 43 -14.60 0.90 7.14
N MET A 44 -14.13 2.01 7.70
CA MET A 44 -14.75 2.58 8.91
C MET A 44 -16.19 3.04 8.65
N GLN A 45 -16.45 3.73 7.53
CA GLN A 45 -17.80 4.15 7.14
C GLN A 45 -18.75 2.96 6.96
N SER A 46 -18.29 1.90 6.29
CA SER A 46 -19.10 0.68 6.12
C SER A 46 -19.41 -0.03 7.44
N GLY A 47 -18.43 -0.13 8.35
CA GLY A 47 -18.64 -0.69 9.68
C GLY A 47 -19.61 0.15 10.52
N LEU A 48 -19.53 1.48 10.42
CA LEU A 48 -20.48 2.38 11.07
C LEU A 48 -21.90 2.24 10.49
N ALA A 49 -22.03 2.13 9.17
CA ALA A 49 -23.32 1.93 8.50
C ALA A 49 -23.98 0.60 8.85
N GLN A 50 -23.20 -0.44 9.14
CA GLN A 50 -23.69 -1.73 9.62
C GLN A 50 -24.07 -1.70 11.10
N ALA A 51 -23.40 -0.88 11.92
CA ALA A 51 -23.71 -0.77 13.35
C ALA A 51 -24.89 0.17 13.62
N LEU A 52 -24.97 1.28 12.90
CA LEU A 52 -25.98 2.32 13.06
C LEU A 52 -27.11 2.11 12.04
N HIS A 53 -28.24 1.63 12.52
CA HIS A 53 -29.45 1.41 11.69
C HIS A 53 -30.42 2.60 11.72
N ASP A 54 -30.19 3.59 12.59
CA ASP A 54 -31.05 4.77 12.70
C ASP A 54 -30.73 5.77 11.57
N PRO A 55 -31.71 6.15 10.72
CA PRO A 55 -31.51 7.09 9.62
C PRO A 55 -30.87 8.42 10.04
N ARG A 56 -31.12 8.89 11.28
CA ARG A 56 -30.51 10.12 11.79
C ARG A 56 -29.03 9.93 12.13
N ALA A 57 -28.67 8.76 12.69
CA ALA A 57 -27.29 8.40 12.98
C ALA A 57 -26.49 8.11 11.70
N MET A 58 -27.16 7.64 10.63
CA MET A 58 -26.53 7.43 9.33
C MET A 58 -26.01 8.72 8.68
N ALA A 59 -26.71 9.84 8.88
CA ALA A 59 -26.29 11.15 8.36
C ALA A 59 -24.99 11.66 9.02
N SER A 60 -24.71 11.26 10.26
CA SER A 60 -23.49 11.60 11.00
C SER A 60 -22.30 10.67 10.72
N ILE A 61 -22.49 9.55 10.00
CA ILE A 61 -21.41 8.60 9.69
C ILE A 61 -20.17 9.27 9.08
N PRO A 62 -20.29 10.16 8.07
CA PRO A 62 -19.12 10.78 7.45
C PRO A 62 -18.33 11.65 8.44
N ALA A 63 -19.03 12.36 9.33
CA ALA A 63 -18.40 13.20 10.35
C ALA A 63 -17.67 12.34 11.39
N ILE A 64 -18.34 11.32 11.93
CA ILE A 64 -17.74 10.39 12.90
C ILE A 64 -16.53 9.67 12.30
N ALA A 65 -16.63 9.19 11.05
CA ALA A 65 -15.53 8.53 10.37
C ALA A 65 -14.33 9.47 10.11
N ASN A 66 -14.58 10.76 9.85
CA ASN A 66 -13.53 11.76 9.70
C ASN A 66 -12.84 12.05 11.05
N ASP A 67 -13.60 12.15 12.15
CA ASP A 67 -13.07 12.31 13.50
C ASP A 67 -12.21 11.09 13.90
N MET A 68 -12.66 9.88 13.55
CA MET A 68 -11.87 8.65 13.72
C MET A 68 -10.57 8.68 12.92
N ALA A 69 -10.61 9.15 11.67
CA ALA A 69 -9.42 9.29 10.82
C ALA A 69 -8.45 10.37 11.34
N ALA A 70 -8.97 11.42 11.96
CA ALA A 70 -8.18 12.47 12.61
C ALA A 70 -7.61 12.05 13.98
N GLY A 71 -7.98 10.86 14.49
CA GLY A 71 -7.57 10.38 15.81
C GLY A 71 -8.40 10.94 16.97
N ALA A 72 -9.48 11.67 16.69
CA ALA A 72 -10.37 12.29 17.67
C ALA A 72 -11.44 11.30 18.19
N LEU A 73 -11.03 10.10 18.61
CA LEU A 73 -11.93 9.03 19.05
C LEU A 73 -12.82 9.42 20.25
N GLU A 74 -12.31 10.26 21.15
CA GLU A 74 -13.09 10.81 22.26
C GLU A 74 -14.26 11.68 21.74
N GLN A 75 -14.00 12.60 20.81
CA GLN A 75 -15.02 13.47 20.20
C GLN A 75 -16.03 12.69 19.35
N ALA A 76 -15.58 11.61 18.72
CA ALA A 76 -16.45 10.71 17.99
C ALA A 76 -17.35 9.90 18.94
N SER A 77 -16.84 9.51 20.12
CA SER A 77 -17.60 8.72 21.10
C SER A 77 -18.71 9.51 21.82
N THR A 78 -18.53 10.82 22.03
CA THR A 78 -19.57 11.67 22.64
C THR A 78 -20.82 11.76 21.78
N GLN A 79 -20.70 11.53 20.47
CA GLN A 79 -21.82 11.53 19.52
C GLN A 79 -22.65 10.24 19.58
N LEU A 80 -22.11 9.13 20.12
CA LEU A 80 -22.78 7.83 20.20
C LEU A 80 -23.33 7.48 21.61
N GLY A 81 -23.02 8.26 22.64
CA GLY A 81 -23.46 8.01 24.01
C GLY A 81 -22.69 6.92 24.77
N GLU A 82 -23.22 6.45 25.90
CA GLU A 82 -22.56 5.42 26.73
C GLU A 82 -22.40 4.10 25.94
N GLY A 83 -21.15 3.69 25.73
CA GLY A 83 -20.78 2.49 24.96
C GLY A 83 -20.25 2.76 23.55
N GLY A 84 -20.36 3.99 23.04
CA GLY A 84 -19.87 4.38 21.70
C GLY A 84 -18.38 4.11 21.50
N LYS A 85 -17.55 4.34 22.52
CA LYS A 85 -16.10 4.13 22.46
C LYS A 85 -15.73 2.67 22.16
N THR A 86 -16.36 1.71 22.83
CA THR A 86 -16.12 0.28 22.59
C THR A 86 -16.53 -0.12 21.18
N LEU A 87 -17.66 0.40 20.70
CA LEU A 87 -18.12 0.18 19.32
C LEU A 87 -17.11 0.74 18.30
N LEU A 88 -16.70 1.99 18.46
CA LEU A 88 -15.72 2.64 17.57
C LEU A 88 -14.39 1.89 17.53
N VAL A 89 -13.88 1.45 18.68
CA VAL A 89 -12.65 0.66 18.75
C VAL A 89 -12.82 -0.68 18.02
N SER A 90 -13.97 -1.35 18.17
CA SER A 90 -14.23 -2.62 17.48
C SER A 90 -14.29 -2.46 15.95
N ILE A 91 -14.94 -1.38 15.47
CA ILE A 91 -15.06 -1.06 14.04
C ILE A 91 -13.69 -0.68 13.48
N TYR A 92 -12.93 0.14 14.20
CA TYR A 92 -11.57 0.51 13.82
C TYR A 92 -10.66 -0.71 13.72
N ALA A 93 -10.67 -1.58 14.73
CA ALA A 93 -9.84 -2.80 14.73
C ALA A 93 -10.21 -3.74 13.57
N GLY A 94 -11.50 -3.88 13.26
CA GLY A 94 -11.97 -4.65 12.10
C GLY A 94 -11.49 -4.07 10.78
N ALA A 95 -11.68 -2.76 10.58
CA ALA A 95 -11.22 -2.03 9.39
C ALA A 95 -9.69 -2.13 9.22
N PHE A 96 -8.94 -1.96 10.31
CA PHE A 96 -7.48 -2.06 10.29
C PHE A 96 -7.01 -3.47 9.93
N ARG A 97 -7.65 -4.52 10.47
CA ARG A 97 -7.35 -5.91 10.11
C ARG A 97 -7.54 -6.16 8.62
N VAL A 98 -8.65 -5.69 8.03
CA VAL A 98 -8.92 -5.82 6.59
C VAL A 98 -7.87 -5.05 5.78
N MET A 99 -7.53 -3.82 6.19
CA MET A 99 -6.47 -3.04 5.54
C MET A 99 -5.12 -3.77 5.55
N LEU A 100 -4.72 -4.36 6.69
CA LEU A 100 -3.49 -5.14 6.79
C LEU A 100 -3.50 -6.36 5.86
N LEU A 101 -4.63 -7.07 5.75
CA LEU A 101 -4.78 -8.20 4.83
C LEU A 101 -4.65 -7.76 3.37
N VAL A 102 -5.22 -6.61 3.01
CA VAL A 102 -5.08 -6.03 1.67
C VAL A 102 -3.62 -5.65 1.39
N LEU A 103 -2.93 -5.01 2.33
CA LEU A 103 -1.49 -4.69 2.22
C LEU A 103 -0.63 -5.95 2.10
N ALA A 104 -0.94 -6.99 2.86
CA ALA A 104 -0.26 -8.28 2.76
C ALA A 104 -0.45 -8.90 1.38
N ALA A 105 -1.67 -8.88 0.84
CA ALA A 105 -1.98 -9.37 -0.50
C ALA A 105 -1.24 -8.58 -1.59
N LEU A 106 -1.19 -7.24 -1.49
CA LEU A 106 -0.43 -6.38 -2.40
C LEU A 106 1.07 -6.69 -2.35
N THR A 107 1.61 -6.94 -1.16
CA THR A 107 3.01 -7.32 -0.96
C THR A 107 3.34 -8.66 -1.64
N VAL A 108 2.47 -9.67 -1.46
CA VAL A 108 2.61 -10.96 -2.12
C VAL A 108 2.50 -10.82 -3.64
N ALA A 109 1.57 -10.01 -4.14
CA ALA A 109 1.43 -9.72 -5.56
C ALA A 109 2.69 -9.05 -6.14
N GLY A 110 3.26 -8.06 -5.43
CA GLY A 110 4.52 -7.43 -5.80
C GLY A 110 5.69 -8.40 -5.82
N ALA A 111 5.79 -9.28 -4.82
CA ALA A 111 6.80 -10.34 -4.77
C ALA A 111 6.65 -11.33 -5.94
N LEU A 112 5.43 -11.73 -6.28
CA LEU A 112 5.14 -12.60 -7.43
C LEU A 112 5.48 -11.92 -8.75
N ALA A 113 5.14 -10.65 -8.92
CA ALA A 113 5.49 -9.87 -10.10
C ALA A 113 7.00 -9.76 -10.26
N ALA A 114 7.72 -9.42 -9.19
CA ALA A 114 9.19 -9.40 -9.19
C ALA A 114 9.76 -10.79 -9.54
N TRP A 115 9.23 -11.85 -8.94
CA TRP A 115 9.66 -13.22 -9.21
C TRP A 115 9.40 -13.66 -10.66
N LEU A 116 8.27 -13.27 -11.25
CA LEU A 116 7.92 -13.52 -12.66
C LEU A 116 8.81 -12.73 -13.62
N LEU A 117 9.16 -11.49 -13.27
CA LEU A 117 9.99 -10.62 -14.11
C LEU A 117 11.47 -10.99 -14.04
N LEU A 118 11.92 -11.44 -12.87
CA LEU A 118 13.28 -11.96 -12.62
C LEU A 118 13.42 -13.45 -12.95
N ARG A 119 12.32 -14.12 -13.33
CA ARG A 119 12.30 -15.54 -13.68
C ARG A 119 13.15 -15.74 -14.94
N PRO A 120 14.21 -16.57 -14.90
CA PRO A 120 15.27 -16.42 -15.88
C PRO A 120 14.90 -16.90 -17.29
N ALA A 121 15.08 -16.01 -18.27
CA ALA A 121 15.62 -16.37 -19.58
C ALA A 121 17.15 -16.57 -19.53
N ARG A 122 17.73 -16.97 -18.38
CA ARG A 122 19.17 -17.30 -18.23
C ARG A 122 19.65 -18.43 -19.15
N SER A 123 18.75 -19.11 -19.85
CA SER A 123 19.11 -20.09 -20.88
C SER A 123 19.73 -19.46 -22.14
N ALA A 124 19.71 -18.13 -22.30
CA ALA A 124 20.35 -17.44 -23.43
C ALA A 124 21.80 -17.01 -23.13
N GLU A 125 22.10 -16.56 -21.92
CA GLU A 125 23.42 -15.99 -21.58
C GLU A 125 24.51 -17.06 -21.40
N ALA A 126 24.14 -18.27 -20.97
CA ALA A 126 25.06 -19.40 -20.90
C ALA A 126 25.53 -19.88 -22.30
N ARG A 127 24.74 -19.65 -23.36
CA ARG A 127 25.11 -20.00 -24.74
C ARG A 127 26.07 -18.98 -25.38
N GLY A 128 25.97 -17.70 -25.01
CA GLY A 128 26.92 -16.68 -25.48
C GLY A 128 28.32 -16.84 -24.86
N SER A 129 28.39 -17.17 -23.57
CA SER A 129 29.67 -17.38 -22.87
C SER A 129 30.38 -18.68 -23.28
N ALA A 130 29.64 -19.73 -23.67
CA ALA A 130 30.23 -20.96 -24.21
C ALA A 130 30.77 -20.79 -25.64
N ALA A 131 30.12 -19.98 -26.48
CA ALA A 131 30.59 -19.69 -27.85
C ALA A 131 31.87 -18.83 -27.88
N GLY A 132 32.05 -17.90 -26.93
CA GLY A 132 33.24 -17.04 -26.84
C GLY A 132 34.51 -17.76 -26.38
N ARG A 133 34.39 -18.86 -25.61
CA ARG A 133 35.54 -19.66 -25.15
C ARG A 133 35.99 -20.75 -26.13
N ALA A 134 35.19 -21.05 -27.15
CA ALA A 134 35.55 -22.03 -28.18
C ALA A 134 36.37 -21.43 -29.33
N CYS A 135 36.58 -20.11 -29.34
CA CYS A 135 37.25 -19.37 -30.41
C CYS A 135 38.60 -18.75 -29.99
N THR A 136 39.12 -19.12 -28.80
CA THR A 136 40.44 -18.74 -28.28
C THR A 136 41.24 -19.98 -27.96
#